data_AF-A0A1Y0H752-F1
#
_entry.id   AF-A0A1Y0H752-F1
#
_cell.length_a   1.000
_cell.length_b   1.000
_cell.length_c   1.000
_cell.angle_alpha   90.00
_cell.angle_beta   90.00
_cell.angle_gamma   90.00
#
_symmetry.space_group_name_H-M   'P 1'
#
loop_
_entity.id
_entity.type
_entity.pdbx_description
1 polymer ?
#
loop_
_entity_poly.entity_id
_entity_poly.type
_entity_poly.pdbx_seq_one_letter_code
_entity_poly.pdbx_strand_id
1 'polypeptide(L)'
;MRAFLFAFLAGATVAPVTLKRVPEVGQKQAYQVEMNADFAGEPLIFRAKGVDEVREVNADGTFSVQSTQEEGKIEYNGQELEGPEVGPSFTLFAPNGEVKDLTGEMADADAVRLARLSNVVFPADAKDVGATWEYDDRGDATKNLPALKINFKYEGTEKVGETDANVVSLEGTEQDGEFPASVKGKIWLDPVTGMQLKAELEMKQAPVAGNRLDLTLKITPVAP
;
A
#
# COMPACT_ATOMS: atom_id res chain seq x y z
N MET A 1 -40.52 37.17 -25.43
CA MET A 1 -39.79 35.89 -25.37
C MET A 1 -38.44 36.13 -24.72
N ARG A 2 -38.17 35.52 -23.56
CA ARG A 2 -36.85 35.55 -22.91
C ARG A 2 -36.07 34.34 -23.41
N ALA A 3 -34.95 34.58 -24.09
CA ALA A 3 -34.03 33.52 -24.50
C ALA A 3 -33.24 33.03 -23.28
N PHE A 4 -33.38 31.75 -22.96
CA PHE A 4 -32.52 31.06 -21.99
C PHE A 4 -31.21 30.70 -22.69
N LEU A 5 -30.10 31.31 -22.24
CA LEU A 5 -28.76 30.93 -22.64
C LEU A 5 -28.35 29.71 -21.80
N PHE A 6 -28.32 28.52 -22.41
CA PHE A 6 -27.70 27.33 -21.81
C PHE A 6 -26.18 27.45 -21.98
N ALA A 7 -25.47 27.70 -20.88
CA ALA A 7 -24.02 27.56 -20.84
C ALA A 7 -23.67 26.06 -20.77
N PHE A 8 -23.12 25.53 -21.86
CA PHE A 8 -22.45 24.22 -21.84
C PHE A 8 -21.13 24.37 -21.08
N LEU A 9 -21.06 23.80 -19.88
CA LEU A 9 -19.78 23.49 -19.25
C LEU A 9 -19.14 22.35 -20.05
N ALA A 10 -18.17 22.67 -20.89
CA ALA A 10 -17.29 21.67 -21.47
C ALA A 10 -16.47 21.03 -20.34
N GLY A 11 -16.85 19.83 -19.92
CA GLY A 11 -16.05 19.04 -19.00
C GLY A 11 -14.72 18.71 -19.67
N ALA A 12 -13.61 19.15 -19.08
CA ALA A 12 -12.30 18.74 -19.53
C ALA A 12 -12.18 17.22 -19.34
N THR A 13 -12.10 16.48 -20.45
CA THR A 13 -11.77 15.06 -20.43
C THR A 13 -10.31 14.93 -20.02
N VAL A 14 -10.05 14.45 -18.81
CA VAL A 14 -8.70 14.08 -18.37
C VAL A 14 -8.25 12.89 -19.22
N ALA A 15 -7.07 12.98 -19.82
CA ALA A 15 -6.54 11.91 -20.67
C ALA A 15 -6.30 10.62 -19.83
N PRO A 16 -6.46 9.42 -20.42
CA PRO A 16 -6.12 8.17 -19.76
C PRO A 16 -4.67 8.18 -19.25
N VAL A 17 -4.43 7.59 -18.07
CA VAL A 17 -3.11 7.50 -17.44
C VAL A 17 -2.63 6.06 -17.40
N THR A 18 -1.37 5.82 -17.77
CA THR A 18 -0.71 4.53 -17.52
C THR A 18 -0.15 4.52 -16.10
N LEU A 19 -0.84 3.84 -15.19
CA LEU A 19 -0.34 3.57 -13.84
C LEU A 19 0.71 2.46 -13.92
N LYS A 20 1.93 2.71 -13.45
CA LYS A 20 3.01 1.71 -13.45
C LYS A 20 4.05 2.01 -12.38
N ARG A 21 4.78 0.98 -11.95
CA ARG A 21 6.03 1.16 -11.20
C ARG A 21 7.19 1.40 -12.17
N VAL A 22 8.02 2.40 -11.88
CA VAL A 22 9.28 2.65 -12.57
C VAL A 22 10.38 2.71 -11.51
N PRO A 23 10.89 1.55 -11.05
CA PRO A 23 11.91 1.51 -10.01
C PRO A 23 13.26 1.97 -10.57
N GLU A 24 14.00 2.75 -9.77
CA GLU A 24 15.36 3.19 -10.08
C GLU A 24 16.29 2.76 -8.95
N VAL A 25 17.39 2.07 -9.27
CA VAL A 25 18.35 1.59 -8.25
C VAL A 25 18.90 2.78 -7.45
N GLY A 26 18.86 2.66 -6.12
CA GLY A 26 19.27 3.71 -5.19
C GLY A 26 18.17 4.75 -4.93
N GLN A 27 17.01 4.67 -5.58
CA GLN A 27 15.85 5.49 -5.23
C GLN A 27 15.46 5.21 -3.79
N LYS A 28 15.38 6.28 -2.98
CA LYS A 28 15.01 6.23 -1.57
C LYS A 28 13.71 6.96 -1.30
N GLN A 29 12.96 6.47 -0.33
CA GLN A 29 11.80 7.14 0.22
C GLN A 29 11.71 6.96 1.72
N ALA A 30 11.65 8.08 2.45
CA ALA A 30 11.34 8.07 3.87
C ALA A 30 9.84 8.34 4.10
N TYR A 31 9.25 7.63 5.04
CA TYR A 31 7.85 7.74 5.40
C TYR A 31 7.64 7.53 6.89
N GLN A 32 6.52 8.03 7.41
CA GLN A 32 6.00 7.70 8.72
C GLN A 32 4.88 6.68 8.56
N VAL A 33 4.91 5.65 9.39
CA VAL A 33 3.84 4.66 9.54
C VAL A 33 3.13 4.93 10.85
N GLU A 34 1.80 4.93 10.83
CA GLU A 34 0.97 4.86 12.02
C GLU A 34 -0.05 3.73 11.84
N MET A 35 -0.04 2.76 12.76
CA MET A 35 -1.06 1.72 12.86
C MET A 35 -1.86 1.95 14.13
N ASN A 36 -3.18 2.08 14.01
CA ASN A 36 -4.08 2.16 15.16
C ASN A 36 -4.96 0.92 15.17
N ALA A 37 -4.93 0.15 16.26
CA ALA A 37 -5.73 -1.04 16.47
C ALA A 37 -6.42 -1.00 17.84
N ASP A 38 -7.44 -1.84 18.02
CA ASP A 38 -7.93 -2.20 19.35
C ASP A 38 -7.29 -3.53 19.77
N PHE A 39 -6.73 -3.57 20.97
CA PHE A 39 -6.21 -4.79 21.56
C PHE A 39 -6.81 -4.96 22.96
N ALA A 40 -7.64 -5.99 23.12
CA ALA A 40 -8.34 -6.30 24.37
C ALA A 40 -9.21 -5.14 24.91
N GLY A 41 -9.80 -4.33 24.03
CA GLY A 41 -10.63 -3.18 24.39
C GLY A 41 -9.86 -1.90 24.71
N GLU A 42 -8.53 -1.91 24.56
CA GLU A 42 -7.66 -0.76 24.75
C GLU A 42 -7.03 -0.34 23.41
N PRO A 43 -6.87 0.97 23.14
CA PRO A 43 -6.15 1.45 21.97
C PRO A 43 -4.69 0.99 21.98
N LEU A 44 -4.26 0.39 20.86
CA LEU A 44 -2.87 0.08 20.56
C LEU A 44 -2.45 0.91 19.37
N ILE A 45 -1.44 1.77 19.55
CA ILE A 45 -0.92 2.62 18.47
C ILE A 45 0.55 2.31 18.25
N PHE A 46 0.90 1.94 17.04
CA PHE A 46 2.28 1.78 16.61
C PHE A 46 2.67 2.91 15.68
N ARG A 47 3.83 3.52 15.91
CA ARG A 47 4.41 4.55 15.06
C ARG A 47 5.86 4.23 14.76
N ALA A 48 6.29 4.41 13.52
CA ALA A 48 7.68 4.27 13.16
C ALA A 48 8.03 5.07 11.92
N LYS A 49 9.31 5.41 11.78
CA LYS A 49 9.85 5.94 10.54
C LYS A 49 10.37 4.78 9.69
N GLY A 50 9.90 4.70 8.45
CA GLY A 50 10.40 3.76 7.45
C GLY A 50 11.29 4.45 6.43
N VAL A 51 12.26 3.71 5.90
CA VAL A 51 13.00 4.09 4.69
C VAL A 51 13.01 2.91 3.75
N ASP A 52 12.46 3.12 2.56
CA ASP A 52 12.53 2.17 1.45
C ASP A 52 13.66 2.59 0.50
N GLU A 53 14.44 1.63 0.02
CA GLU A 53 15.49 1.82 -0.98
C GLU A 53 15.40 0.72 -2.04
N VAL A 54 15.27 1.10 -3.32
CA VAL A 54 15.35 0.15 -4.43
C VAL A 54 16.79 -0.34 -4.53
N ARG A 55 17.01 -1.64 -4.30
CA ARG A 55 18.34 -2.26 -4.30
C ARG A 55 18.74 -2.80 -5.66
N GLU A 56 17.79 -3.41 -6.36
CA GLU A 56 18.05 -4.11 -7.61
C GLU A 56 16.86 -3.99 -8.54
N VAL A 57 17.14 -3.90 -9.84
CA VAL A 57 16.16 -4.04 -10.92
C VAL A 57 16.73 -5.04 -11.91
N ASN A 58 16.07 -6.19 -12.04
CA ASN A 58 16.51 -7.29 -12.89
C ASN A 58 16.10 -7.07 -14.34
N ALA A 59 16.73 -7.83 -15.25
CA ALA A 59 16.45 -7.75 -16.69
C ALA A 59 15.02 -8.16 -17.07
N ASP A 60 14.36 -8.98 -16.25
CA ASP A 60 12.96 -9.36 -16.42
C ASP A 60 11.97 -8.33 -15.85
N GLY A 61 12.48 -7.24 -15.29
CA GLY A 61 11.71 -6.16 -14.68
C GLY A 61 11.29 -6.42 -13.23
N THR A 62 11.62 -7.57 -12.64
CA THR A 62 11.49 -7.76 -11.19
C THR A 62 12.45 -6.83 -10.45
N PHE A 63 12.10 -6.41 -9.25
CA PHE A 63 12.93 -5.49 -8.48
C PHE A 63 12.82 -5.76 -6.98
N SER A 64 13.89 -5.45 -6.25
CA SER A 64 13.94 -5.60 -4.80
C SER A 64 13.97 -4.24 -4.12
N VAL A 65 13.19 -4.10 -3.06
CA VAL A 65 13.20 -2.93 -2.17
C VAL A 65 13.67 -3.40 -0.80
N GLN A 66 14.69 -2.73 -0.27
CA GLN A 66 15.05 -2.87 1.13
C GLN A 66 14.25 -1.87 1.94
N SER A 67 13.60 -2.32 3.01
CA SER A 67 12.91 -1.48 3.97
C SER A 67 13.62 -1.55 5.31
N THR A 68 13.96 -0.38 5.87
CA THR A 68 14.49 -0.23 7.22
C THR A 68 13.51 0.54 8.09
N GLN A 69 13.42 0.15 9.35
CA GLN A 69 12.58 0.80 10.34
C GLN A 69 13.46 1.49 11.39
N GLU A 70 13.10 2.72 11.73
CA GLU A 70 13.74 3.55 12.74
C GLU A 70 12.67 4.07 13.71
N GLU A 71 13.08 4.33 14.96
CA GLU A 71 12.26 5.07 15.93
C GLU A 71 10.87 4.44 16.17
N GLY A 72 10.81 3.11 16.20
CA GLY A 72 9.57 2.39 16.50
C GLY A 72 9.08 2.70 17.90
N LYS A 73 7.80 3.08 18.03
CA LYS A 73 7.13 3.37 19.30
C LYS A 73 5.79 2.69 19.36
N ILE A 74 5.47 2.16 20.53
CA ILE A 74 4.19 1.53 20.83
C ILE A 74 3.53 2.32 21.96
N GLU A 75 2.32 2.80 21.73
CA GLU A 75 1.45 3.36 22.75
C GLU A 75 0.38 2.34 23.11
N TYR A 76 0.32 1.92 24.37
CA TYR A 76 -0.68 0.97 24.87
C TYR A 76 -1.05 1.32 26.30
N ASN A 77 -2.35 1.38 26.59
CA ASN A 77 -2.87 1.77 27.92
C ASN A 77 -2.28 3.11 28.42
N GLY A 78 -2.13 4.08 27.51
CA GLY A 78 -1.57 5.41 27.78
C GLY A 78 -0.07 5.42 28.11
N GLN A 79 0.63 4.30 27.98
CA GLN A 79 2.07 4.21 28.15
C GLN A 79 2.76 4.15 26.79
N GLU A 80 3.79 4.98 26.62
CA GLU A 80 4.70 4.90 25.48
C GLU A 80 5.85 3.94 25.81
N LEU A 81 6.04 2.94 24.95
CA LEU A 81 7.08 1.93 25.01
C LEU A 81 7.92 2.02 23.74
N GLU A 82 9.22 1.77 23.85
CA GLU A 82 10.07 1.57 22.68
C GLU A 82 9.60 0.32 21.92
N GLY A 83 9.47 0.45 20.61
CA GLY A 83 9.17 -0.66 19.71
C GLY A 83 10.37 -1.61 19.59
N PRO A 84 10.16 -2.82 19.07
CA PRO A 84 11.25 -3.74 18.81
C PRO A 84 12.23 -3.14 17.79
N GLU A 85 13.53 -3.24 18.06
CA GLU A 85 14.53 -3.05 17.01
C GLU A 85 14.39 -4.20 16.02
N VAL A 86 14.31 -3.86 14.74
CA VAL A 86 14.19 -4.82 13.65
C VAL A 86 15.23 -4.50 12.59
N GLY A 87 15.96 -5.53 12.14
CA GLY A 87 16.86 -5.42 11.00
C GLY A 87 16.11 -5.15 9.69
N PRO A 88 16.84 -4.91 8.60
CA PRO A 88 16.26 -4.66 7.30
C PRO A 88 15.43 -5.85 6.81
N SER A 89 14.37 -5.55 6.08
CA SER A 89 13.64 -6.50 5.26
C SER A 89 13.84 -6.20 3.78
N PHE A 90 13.62 -7.21 2.93
CA PHE A 90 13.75 -7.11 1.48
C PHE A 90 12.51 -7.69 0.84
N THR A 91 11.76 -6.86 0.12
CA THR A 91 10.57 -7.26 -0.62
C THR A 91 10.92 -7.41 -2.09
N LEU A 92 10.64 -8.58 -2.66
CA LEU A 92 10.78 -8.84 -4.09
C LEU A 92 9.45 -8.58 -4.78
N PHE A 93 9.47 -7.74 -5.81
CA PHE A 93 8.31 -7.37 -6.60
C PHE A 93 8.42 -7.90 -8.03
N ALA A 94 7.28 -8.28 -8.59
CA ALA A 94 7.11 -8.46 -10.03
C ALA A 94 7.04 -7.11 -10.77
N PRO A 95 7.20 -7.08 -12.11
CA PRO A 95 7.19 -5.83 -12.87
C PRO A 95 5.92 -4.99 -12.73
N ASN A 96 4.77 -5.64 -12.47
CA ASN A 96 3.48 -4.99 -12.22
C ASN A 96 3.30 -4.56 -10.76
N GLY A 97 4.33 -4.66 -9.93
CA GLY A 97 4.28 -4.34 -8.51
C GLY A 97 3.71 -5.45 -7.62
N GLU A 98 3.33 -6.63 -8.12
CA GLU A 98 2.93 -7.75 -7.25
C GLU A 98 4.06 -8.16 -6.29
N VAL A 99 3.73 -8.34 -5.01
CA VAL A 99 4.68 -8.84 -3.99
C VAL A 99 4.87 -10.35 -4.18
N LYS A 100 6.11 -10.77 -4.50
CA LYS A 100 6.47 -12.17 -4.73
C LYS A 100 7.09 -12.84 -3.51
N ASP A 101 7.87 -12.09 -2.75
CA ASP A 101 8.54 -12.60 -1.55
C ASP A 101 8.90 -11.47 -0.60
N LEU A 102 9.10 -11.83 0.66
CA LEU A 102 9.67 -10.96 1.68
C LEU A 102 10.71 -11.77 2.46
N THR A 103 11.91 -11.21 2.62
CA THR A 103 13.02 -11.85 3.35
C THR A 103 13.63 -10.86 4.35
N GLY A 104 14.43 -11.34 5.30
CA GLY A 104 15.03 -10.53 6.36
C GLY A 104 14.38 -10.77 7.72
N GLU A 105 14.66 -9.88 8.68
CA GLU A 105 14.30 -10.10 10.09
C GLU A 105 12.79 -9.98 10.36
N MET A 106 12.09 -9.14 9.60
CA MET A 106 10.63 -9.02 9.65
C MET A 106 9.90 -9.99 8.71
N ALA A 107 10.60 -10.96 8.13
CA ALA A 107 10.03 -11.87 7.15
C ALA A 107 9.32 -13.05 7.78
N ASP A 108 8.00 -12.94 7.89
CA ASP A 108 7.12 -14.06 8.14
C ASP A 108 5.91 -14.05 7.19
N ALA A 109 5.11 -15.11 7.24
CA ALA A 109 3.93 -15.24 6.39
C ALA A 109 2.88 -14.14 6.66
N ASP A 110 2.77 -13.65 7.89
CA ASP A 110 1.83 -12.60 8.25
C ASP A 110 2.26 -11.25 7.64
N ALA A 111 3.57 -10.94 7.65
CA ALA A 111 4.14 -9.76 7.00
C ALA A 111 3.95 -9.80 5.47
N VAL A 112 4.18 -10.95 4.82
CA VAL A 112 3.92 -11.12 3.38
C VAL A 112 2.44 -10.93 3.05
N ARG A 113 1.55 -11.48 3.88
CA ARG A 113 0.09 -11.31 3.71
C ARG A 113 -0.32 -9.85 3.81
N LEU A 114 0.19 -9.14 4.81
CA LEU A 114 -0.08 -7.70 4.98
C LEU A 114 0.43 -6.89 3.78
N ALA A 115 1.64 -7.18 3.29
CA ALA A 115 2.21 -6.53 2.11
C ALA A 115 1.37 -6.80 0.85
N ARG A 116 0.90 -8.04 0.64
CA ARG A 116 0.04 -8.40 -0.51
C ARG A 116 -1.29 -7.65 -0.50
N LEU A 117 -1.90 -7.46 0.68
CA LEU A 117 -3.17 -6.75 0.83
C LEU A 117 -3.03 -5.23 0.65
N SER A 118 -1.91 -4.65 1.08
CA SER A 118 -1.72 -3.19 1.13
C SER A 118 -1.01 -2.61 -0.10
N ASN A 119 -0.66 -3.43 -1.09
CA ASN A 119 0.10 -3.01 -2.25
C ASN A 119 -0.75 -2.94 -3.53
N VAL A 120 -0.47 -1.95 -4.39
CA VAL A 120 -1.15 -1.80 -5.69
C VAL A 120 -0.50 -2.71 -6.73
N VAL A 121 -1.31 -3.56 -7.35
CA VAL A 121 -0.91 -4.30 -8.57
C VAL A 121 -1.36 -3.50 -9.78
N PHE A 122 -0.39 -3.04 -10.57
CA PHE A 122 -0.62 -2.13 -11.69
C PHE A 122 -1.26 -2.84 -12.89
N PRO A 123 -2.25 -2.22 -13.55
CA PRO A 123 -2.83 -2.75 -14.77
C PRO A 123 -1.87 -2.58 -15.96
N ALA A 124 -1.98 -3.44 -16.97
CA ALA A 124 -1.19 -3.30 -18.20
C ALA A 124 -1.67 -2.13 -19.07
N ASP A 125 -2.97 -1.84 -19.04
CA ASP A 125 -3.61 -0.83 -19.88
C ASP A 125 -3.75 0.51 -19.16
N ALA A 126 -3.78 1.59 -19.95
CA ALA A 126 -4.11 2.92 -19.45
C ALA A 126 -5.52 2.96 -18.83
N LYS A 127 -5.69 3.79 -17.81
CA LYS A 127 -6.92 3.93 -17.04
C LYS A 127 -7.45 5.36 -17.12
N ASP A 128 -8.73 5.47 -17.46
CA ASP A 128 -9.51 6.67 -17.24
C ASP A 128 -9.87 6.81 -15.76
N VAL A 129 -10.16 8.04 -15.32
CA VAL A 129 -10.72 8.27 -13.99
C VAL A 129 -12.02 7.47 -13.84
N GLY A 130 -12.13 6.74 -12.73
CA GLY A 130 -13.24 5.84 -12.44
C GLY A 130 -13.09 4.42 -12.99
N ALA A 131 -12.08 4.15 -13.83
CA ALA A 131 -11.82 2.81 -14.33
C ALA A 131 -11.39 1.87 -13.20
N THR A 132 -11.90 0.64 -13.25
CA THR A 132 -11.60 -0.41 -12.28
C THR A 132 -10.76 -1.51 -12.92
N TRP A 133 -10.06 -2.28 -12.08
CA TRP A 133 -9.44 -3.54 -12.46
C TRP A 133 -9.35 -4.46 -11.26
N GLU A 134 -9.23 -5.76 -11.53
CA GLU A 134 -9.15 -6.79 -10.50
C GLU A 134 -7.76 -7.43 -10.51
N TYR A 135 -7.35 -7.88 -9.33
CA TYR A 135 -6.21 -8.74 -9.14
C TYR A 135 -6.65 -9.98 -8.37
N ASP A 136 -6.43 -11.14 -8.95
CA ASP A 136 -6.71 -12.45 -8.36
C ASP A 136 -5.38 -13.21 -8.21
N ASP A 137 -5.00 -13.52 -6.97
CA ASP A 137 -3.86 -14.36 -6.65
C ASP A 137 -4.37 -15.68 -6.07
N ARG A 138 -3.83 -16.79 -6.59
CA ARG A 138 -4.20 -18.14 -6.16
C ARG A 138 -3.61 -18.53 -4.80
N GLY A 139 -2.73 -17.70 -4.24
CA GLY A 139 -2.02 -18.01 -3.00
C GLY A 139 -0.89 -19.03 -3.21
N ASP A 140 -0.25 -19.38 -2.10
CA ASP A 140 0.82 -20.38 -2.04
C ASP A 140 0.73 -21.12 -0.69
N ALA A 141 0.14 -22.30 -0.73
CA ALA A 141 -0.02 -23.15 0.45
C ALA A 141 1.33 -23.58 1.06
N THR A 142 2.40 -23.63 0.27
CA THR A 142 3.75 -24.00 0.78
C THR A 142 4.37 -22.89 1.61
N LYS A 143 3.95 -21.64 1.37
CA LYS A 143 4.35 -20.44 2.12
C LYS A 143 3.29 -19.96 3.11
N ASN A 144 2.21 -20.73 3.33
CA ASN A 144 1.06 -20.34 4.15
C ASN A 144 0.43 -19.00 3.70
N LEU A 145 0.34 -18.81 2.38
CA LEU A 145 -0.24 -17.62 1.76
C LEU A 145 -1.63 -17.97 1.23
N PRO A 146 -2.71 -17.40 1.80
CA PRO A 146 -4.06 -17.59 1.28
C PRO A 146 -4.21 -16.98 -0.11
N ALA A 147 -5.16 -17.51 -0.86
CA ALA A 147 -5.65 -16.87 -2.08
C ALA A 147 -6.26 -15.51 -1.73
N LEU A 148 -6.17 -14.54 -2.64
CA LEU A 148 -6.76 -13.22 -2.40
C LEU A 148 -7.30 -12.61 -3.69
N LYS A 149 -8.28 -11.73 -3.51
CA LYS A 149 -8.86 -10.92 -4.57
C LYS A 149 -8.87 -9.46 -4.14
N ILE A 150 -8.42 -8.57 -5.02
CA ILE A 150 -8.43 -7.11 -4.80
C ILE A 150 -9.07 -6.42 -6.00
N ASN A 151 -10.04 -5.57 -5.73
CA ASN A 151 -10.59 -4.63 -6.69
C ASN A 151 -9.90 -3.29 -6.51
N PHE A 152 -9.36 -2.75 -7.59
CA PHE A 152 -8.76 -1.43 -7.63
C PHE A 152 -9.60 -0.49 -8.49
N LYS A 153 -9.53 0.80 -8.18
CA LYS A 153 -10.15 1.87 -8.96
C LYS A 153 -9.24 3.08 -9.03
N TYR A 154 -9.05 3.63 -10.22
CA TYR A 154 -8.33 4.88 -10.39
C TYR A 154 -9.27 6.04 -10.07
N GLU A 155 -8.94 6.82 -9.03
CA GLU A 155 -9.78 7.91 -8.54
C GLU A 155 -9.40 9.28 -9.15
N GLY A 156 -8.30 9.35 -9.91
CA GLY A 156 -7.77 10.57 -10.48
C GLY A 156 -6.53 11.06 -9.72
N THR A 157 -6.38 12.37 -9.57
CA THR A 157 -5.22 12.97 -8.92
C THR A 157 -5.59 13.81 -7.70
N GLU A 158 -4.76 13.74 -6.66
CA GLU A 158 -4.87 14.55 -5.45
C GLU A 158 -3.47 15.04 -5.02
N LYS A 159 -3.38 16.21 -4.37
CA LYS A 159 -2.10 16.73 -3.87
C LYS A 159 -1.62 15.98 -2.63
N VAL A 160 -0.35 15.58 -2.65
CA VAL A 160 0.41 15.14 -1.47
C VAL A 160 1.60 16.06 -1.32
N GLY A 161 1.51 17.03 -0.40
CA GLY A 161 2.45 18.15 -0.36
C GLY A 161 2.37 18.96 -1.66
N GLU A 162 3.49 19.07 -2.37
CA GLU A 162 3.57 19.77 -3.67
C GLU A 162 3.31 18.85 -4.87
N THR A 163 3.32 17.52 -4.67
CA THR A 163 3.20 16.53 -5.74
C THR A 163 1.72 16.24 -6.08
N ASP A 164 1.37 16.28 -7.37
CA ASP A 164 0.07 15.81 -7.86
C ASP A 164 0.12 14.27 -8.01
N ALA A 165 -0.36 13.56 -7.00
CA ALA A 165 -0.28 12.10 -6.92
C ALA A 165 -1.47 11.43 -7.60
N ASN A 166 -1.24 10.29 -8.25
CA ASN A 166 -2.31 9.42 -8.73
C ASN A 166 -2.95 8.69 -7.54
N VAL A 167 -4.28 8.69 -7.44
CA VAL A 167 -4.99 8.06 -6.34
C VAL A 167 -5.64 6.77 -6.82
N VAL A 168 -5.35 5.68 -6.13
CA VAL A 168 -5.98 4.38 -6.35
C VAL A 168 -6.70 3.99 -5.07
N SER A 169 -8.00 3.73 -5.15
CA SER A 169 -8.70 3.04 -4.06
C SER A 169 -8.63 1.54 -4.27
N LEU A 170 -8.59 0.79 -3.17
CA LEU A 170 -8.64 -0.66 -3.20
C LEU A 170 -9.68 -1.21 -2.21
N GLU A 171 -10.23 -2.36 -2.54
CA GLU A 171 -11.02 -3.22 -1.67
C GLU A 171 -10.61 -4.67 -1.94
N GLY A 172 -10.05 -5.32 -0.94
CA GLY A 172 -9.45 -6.65 -1.07
C GLY A 172 -9.80 -7.58 0.08
N THR A 173 -9.79 -8.87 -0.19
CA THR A 173 -10.11 -9.91 0.79
C THR A 173 -9.37 -11.20 0.45
N GLU A 174 -8.79 -11.83 1.47
CA GLU A 174 -8.30 -13.21 1.37
C GLU A 174 -9.49 -14.16 1.23
N GLN A 175 -9.39 -15.12 0.31
CA GLN A 175 -10.51 -15.96 -0.12
C GLN A 175 -10.62 -17.28 0.65
N ASP A 176 -9.61 -17.61 1.45
CA ASP A 176 -9.51 -18.82 2.24
C ASP A 176 -8.73 -18.58 3.56
N GLY A 177 -8.58 -19.64 4.34
CA GLY A 177 -8.00 -19.60 5.69
C GLY A 177 -9.04 -19.47 6.81
N GLU A 178 -8.59 -19.71 8.04
CA GLU A 178 -9.45 -19.66 9.22
C GLU A 178 -9.86 -18.21 9.58
N PHE A 179 -8.96 -17.26 9.32
CA PHE A 179 -9.14 -15.84 9.60
C PHE A 179 -8.76 -15.02 8.35
N PRO A 180 -9.65 -14.95 7.35
CA PRO A 180 -9.39 -14.18 6.14
C PRO A 180 -9.34 -12.69 6.46
N ALA A 181 -8.22 -12.06 6.13
CA ALA A 181 -8.05 -10.63 6.26
C ALA A 181 -8.71 -9.88 5.10
N SER A 182 -9.16 -8.66 5.38
CA SER A 182 -9.68 -7.75 4.36
C SER A 182 -9.10 -6.37 4.52
N VAL A 183 -9.13 -5.60 3.43
CA VAL A 183 -8.56 -4.26 3.34
C VAL A 183 -9.48 -3.40 2.48
N LYS A 184 -9.62 -2.13 2.85
CA LYS A 184 -10.16 -1.11 1.98
C LYS A 184 -9.48 0.22 2.24
N GLY A 185 -9.36 1.06 1.24
CA GLY A 185 -8.80 2.40 1.44
C GLY A 185 -8.22 3.00 0.18
N LYS A 186 -7.30 3.93 0.35
CA LYS A 186 -6.66 4.68 -0.73
C LYS A 186 -5.14 4.67 -0.61
N ILE A 187 -4.50 4.65 -1.77
CA ILE A 187 -3.06 4.78 -1.94
C ILE A 187 -2.80 5.90 -2.94
N TRP A 188 -1.90 6.81 -2.59
CA TRP A 188 -1.44 7.89 -3.45
C TRP A 188 -0.06 7.54 -3.98
N LEU A 189 0.08 7.61 -5.30
CA LEU A 189 1.23 7.15 -6.05
C LEU A 189 1.90 8.32 -6.75
N ASP A 190 3.22 8.38 -6.68
CA ASP A 190 4.02 9.31 -7.45
C ASP A 190 3.70 9.14 -8.95
N PRO A 191 3.37 10.22 -9.68
CA PRO A 191 2.90 10.11 -11.06
C PRO A 191 3.99 9.68 -12.05
N VAL A 192 5.27 9.80 -11.67
CA VAL A 192 6.41 9.47 -12.53
C VAL A 192 6.88 8.03 -12.29
N THR A 193 7.01 7.65 -11.03
CA THR A 193 7.67 6.42 -10.59
C THR A 193 6.70 5.36 -10.07
N GLY A 194 5.43 5.72 -9.83
CA GLY A 194 4.43 4.85 -9.21
C GLY A 194 4.75 4.48 -7.77
N MET A 195 5.64 5.21 -7.11
CA MET A 195 6.01 4.98 -5.71
C MET A 195 4.88 5.38 -4.78
N GLN A 196 4.61 4.61 -3.74
CA GLN A 196 3.60 4.99 -2.75
C GLN A 196 4.06 6.21 -1.95
N LEU A 197 3.40 7.35 -2.12
CA LEU A 197 3.65 8.56 -1.35
C LEU A 197 2.90 8.57 -0.02
N LYS A 198 1.68 8.03 -0.03
CA LYS A 198 0.76 8.04 1.10
C LYS A 198 -0.18 6.85 1.02
N ALA A 199 -0.63 6.33 2.15
CA ALA A 199 -1.71 5.37 2.23
C ALA A 199 -2.63 5.67 3.41
N GLU A 200 -3.92 5.36 3.25
CA GLU A 200 -4.93 5.37 4.29
C GLU A 200 -5.79 4.12 4.10
N LEU A 201 -5.57 3.11 4.95
CA LEU A 201 -6.18 1.80 4.83
C LEU A 201 -6.93 1.44 6.12
N GLU A 202 -8.09 0.83 5.97
CA GLU A 202 -8.79 0.09 7.02
C GLU A 202 -8.64 -1.39 6.73
N MET A 203 -8.23 -2.16 7.73
CA MET A 203 -8.01 -3.60 7.61
C MET A 203 -8.79 -4.33 8.70
N LYS A 204 -9.40 -5.46 8.34
CA LYS A 204 -10.02 -6.37 9.32
C LYS A 204 -9.26 -7.67 9.35
N GLN A 205 -9.15 -8.24 10.54
CA GLN A 205 -8.40 -9.48 10.78
C GLN A 205 -6.97 -9.41 10.20
N ALA A 206 -6.37 -8.21 10.20
CA ALA A 206 -5.05 -7.98 9.65
C ALA A 206 -4.04 -8.88 10.38
N PRO A 207 -3.21 -9.63 9.64
CA PRO A 207 -2.21 -10.50 10.24
C PRO A 207 -1.02 -9.66 10.72
N VAL A 208 -0.86 -9.53 12.03
CA VAL A 208 0.22 -8.72 12.64
C VAL A 208 0.85 -9.52 13.77
N ALA A 209 2.12 -9.91 13.58
CA ALA A 209 2.94 -10.60 14.59
C ALA A 209 2.20 -11.77 15.29
N GLY A 210 1.58 -12.66 14.50
CA GLY A 210 0.83 -13.81 15.01
C GLY A 210 -0.57 -13.51 15.55
N ASN A 211 -1.01 -12.26 15.53
CA ASN A 211 -2.36 -11.84 15.95
C ASN A 211 -3.24 -11.52 14.72
N ARG A 212 -4.54 -11.39 14.96
CA ARG A 212 -5.53 -10.89 13.97
C ARG A 212 -6.21 -9.66 14.54
N LEU A 213 -5.91 -8.50 13.97
CA LEU A 213 -6.35 -7.22 14.49
C LEU A 213 -7.18 -6.47 13.46
N ASP A 214 -8.25 -5.84 13.92
CA ASP A 214 -8.89 -4.79 13.14
C ASP A 214 -8.10 -3.50 13.37
N LEU A 215 -7.63 -2.89 12.28
CA LEU A 215 -6.72 -1.74 12.36
C LEU A 215 -6.94 -0.72 11.25
N THR A 216 -6.45 0.48 11.49
CA THR A 216 -6.19 1.47 10.46
C THR A 216 -4.69 1.62 10.26
N LEU A 217 -4.25 1.71 9.01
CA LEU A 217 -2.86 1.95 8.64
C LEU A 217 -2.79 3.26 7.86
N LYS A 218 -1.93 4.16 8.33
CA LYS A 218 -1.58 5.40 7.65
C LYS A 218 -0.11 5.39 7.31
N ILE A 219 0.20 5.74 6.07
CA ILE A 219 1.55 6.01 5.61
C ILE A 219 1.56 7.44 5.11
N THR A 220 2.50 8.24 5.60
CA THR A 220 2.64 9.64 5.19
C THR A 220 4.09 9.93 4.84
N PRO A 221 4.36 10.79 3.84
CA PRO A 221 5.72 11.14 3.49
C PRO A 221 6.37 11.91 4.65
N VAL A 222 7.66 11.65 4.90
CA VAL A 222 8.46 12.54 5.75
C VAL A 222 8.77 13.78 4.92
N ALA A 223 8.51 14.97 5.46
CA ALA A 223 8.89 16.21 4.81
C ALA A 223 10.42 16.24 4.60
N PRO A 224 10.91 16.71 3.43
CA PRO A 224 12.34 16.78 3.15
C PRO A 224 13.09 17.71 4.11
#